data_AF-A0A7S0HXV1-F1
#
_entry.id   AF-A0A7S0HXV1-F1
#
_cell.length_a   1.000
_cell.length_b   1.000
_cell.length_c   1.000
_cell.angle_alpha   90.00
_cell.angle_beta   90.00
_cell.angle_gamma   90.00
#
_symmetry.space_group_name_H-M   'P 1'
#
loop_
_entity.id
_entity.type
_entity.pdbx_description
1 polymer ?
#
loop_
_entity_poly.entity_id
_entity_poly.type
_entity_poly.pdbx_seq_one_letter_code
_entity_poly.pdbx_strand_id
1 'polypeptide(L)'
;MSSNPFFSLQYVSEMQHNSWLRHPKDQFDNRPNNQPRTNRLAGRRWLRSPASQINEVIGTDFKFRIASYNVLAQCYAKNKHFTKSKAEHLRWDVRRKALVEVINELDADIVCLQEVDNYEKFWLKEMRKLGYTGCYKQRNSPAKFDGCATFFRSTVFECMSVSWIEFDSEPDAGGGQQVEGHPDFATHNVALLTLLRPRLGSSNVNKCCMCLANAHLFWDPTYEELKIAQARALVKGAEELATSSESKSSIGWVPIILAGDFNSTPESEVYRYLTSEAGFSSSYVACGLDCKQMDTISLSNAQLSQSQFEFKTPEKKNPKGEVAPQSNGPPSPELVAKGSECNASMPNGGLLFAKPLDPNSPVFKPSSPSMYKSDSRPKNNGDTAGCKDGRPAGTAPGLEPAFTNYRDMFHGTIDYIMFRAIPVPKRLQTHSGNIQAVSCLSMISELEAQNQGGGLPNLKHPSDHLPIAVELMIQLP
;
A
#
# COMPACT_ATOMS: atom_id res chain seq x y z
N MET A 1 9.37 45.91 -21.68
CA MET A 1 9.61 45.66 -20.24
C MET A 1 8.30 45.91 -19.51
N SER A 2 7.55 44.85 -19.21
CA SER A 2 6.35 44.94 -18.37
C SER A 2 6.24 43.69 -17.51
N SER A 3 6.52 43.92 -16.22
CA SER A 3 6.12 43.21 -15.00
C SER A 3 5.31 41.92 -15.10
N ASN A 4 5.91 40.84 -14.58
CA ASN A 4 5.29 39.58 -14.20
C ASN A 4 4.91 39.65 -12.70
N PRO A 5 3.67 39.36 -12.27
CA PRO A 5 3.34 39.32 -10.86
C PRO A 5 3.68 37.93 -10.28
N PHE A 6 4.62 37.91 -9.34
CA PHE A 6 4.88 36.76 -8.47
C PHE A 6 3.65 36.52 -7.58
N PHE A 7 3.00 35.36 -7.74
CA PHE A 7 2.07 34.84 -6.74
C PHE A 7 2.87 34.26 -5.57
N SER A 8 2.88 34.97 -4.44
CA SER A 8 3.34 34.45 -3.16
C SER A 8 2.26 33.56 -2.55
N LEU A 9 2.46 32.24 -2.58
CA LEU A 9 1.68 31.28 -1.81
C LEU A 9 2.11 31.34 -0.34
N GLN A 10 1.47 32.22 0.43
CA GLN A 10 1.46 32.18 1.89
C GLN A 10 0.33 31.24 2.33
N TYR A 11 0.60 29.94 2.41
CA TYR A 11 -0.24 28.99 3.17
C TYR A 11 0.65 27.83 3.66
N VAL A 12 1.55 28.13 4.58
CA VAL A 12 2.21 27.14 5.43
C VAL A 12 2.20 27.70 6.85
N SER A 13 1.08 27.55 7.56
CA SER A 13 1.05 27.82 8.99
C SER A 13 0.46 26.62 9.73
N GLU A 14 1.23 26.17 10.72
CA GLU A 14 0.88 25.18 11.76
C GLU A 14 1.15 23.70 11.45
N MET A 15 2.45 23.37 11.32
CA MET A 15 2.93 22.06 11.75
C MET A 15 2.74 21.92 13.27
N GLN A 16 1.65 21.27 13.68
CA GLN A 16 1.35 21.01 15.09
C GLN A 16 2.44 20.11 15.69
N HIS A 17 3.21 20.65 16.64
CA HIS A 17 4.05 19.86 17.54
C HIS A 17 3.14 18.97 18.39
N ASN A 18 2.94 17.73 17.93
CA ASN A 18 2.02 16.78 18.54
C ASN A 18 2.56 16.27 19.88
N SER A 19 1.94 16.71 20.99
CA SER A 19 2.26 16.26 22.35
C SER A 19 2.09 14.75 22.56
N TRP A 20 1.27 14.09 21.73
CA TRP A 20 1.04 12.64 21.72
C TRP A 20 2.24 11.81 21.21
N LEU A 21 3.24 12.45 20.58
CA LEU A 21 4.52 11.82 20.22
C LEU A 21 5.41 11.57 21.46
N ARG A 22 5.06 12.11 22.63
CA ARG A 22 5.77 11.80 23.88
C ARG A 22 5.40 10.40 24.37
N HIS A 23 6.32 9.48 24.13
CA HIS A 23 6.26 8.09 24.60
C HIS A 23 5.96 7.98 26.10
N PRO A 24 5.13 7.01 26.53
CA PRO A 24 5.25 6.42 27.86
C PRO A 24 6.67 5.87 27.99
N LYS A 25 7.36 6.22 29.09
CA LYS A 25 8.70 5.72 29.42
C LYS A 25 8.75 4.20 29.27
N ASP A 26 9.73 3.73 28.51
CA ASP A 26 10.39 2.43 28.60
C ASP A 26 9.52 1.28 29.10
N GLN A 27 8.63 0.77 28.25
CA GLN A 27 8.27 -0.65 28.36
C GLN A 27 9.26 -1.43 27.50
N PHE A 28 10.20 -2.07 28.19
CA PHE A 28 11.21 -2.94 27.61
C PHE A 28 10.54 -4.02 26.76
N ASP A 29 10.78 -3.97 25.45
CA ASP A 29 10.41 -5.05 24.54
C ASP A 29 11.63 -5.96 24.30
N ASN A 30 11.40 -7.26 24.38
CA ASN A 30 12.37 -8.34 24.52
C ASN A 30 12.81 -8.91 23.16
N ARG A 31 13.06 -8.08 22.14
CA ARG A 31 13.69 -8.58 20.91
C ARG A 31 15.19 -8.30 20.94
N PRO A 32 16.05 -9.31 21.15
CA PRO A 32 17.47 -9.17 20.91
C PRO A 32 17.68 -8.80 19.44
N ASN A 33 18.56 -7.85 19.16
CA ASN A 33 18.97 -7.41 17.81
C ASN A 33 19.47 -8.53 16.87
N ASN A 34 19.51 -9.79 17.33
CA ASN A 34 20.10 -10.96 16.69
C ASN A 34 19.11 -12.13 16.45
N GLN A 35 17.80 -11.98 16.67
CA GLN A 35 16.88 -13.05 16.26
C GLN A 35 16.80 -13.14 14.73
N PRO A 36 16.94 -14.35 14.14
CA PRO A 36 16.84 -14.53 12.69
C PRO A 36 15.46 -14.07 12.22
N ARG A 37 15.44 -13.20 11.22
CA ARG A 37 14.19 -12.69 10.63
C ARG A 37 13.35 -13.84 10.08
N THR A 38 12.03 -13.72 10.17
CA THR A 38 11.13 -14.71 9.57
C THR A 38 11.36 -14.72 8.04
N ASN A 39 11.50 -15.93 7.49
CA ASN A 39 11.79 -16.13 6.06
C ASN A 39 10.62 -16.72 5.28
N ARG A 40 9.48 -16.99 5.92
CA ARG A 40 8.29 -17.58 5.30
C ARG A 40 7.03 -16.91 5.84
N LEU A 41 6.24 -16.37 4.93
CA LEU A 41 4.89 -15.84 5.19
C LEU A 41 3.93 -16.66 4.35
N ALA A 42 3.02 -17.42 4.94
CA ALA A 42 1.92 -18.08 4.21
C ALA A 42 2.28 -18.75 2.84
N GLY A 43 3.48 -19.33 2.69
CA GLY A 43 3.97 -19.92 1.42
C GLY A 43 4.76 -18.99 0.48
N ARG A 44 4.83 -17.69 0.79
CA ARG A 44 5.68 -16.68 0.13
C ARG A 44 7.09 -16.66 0.72
N ARG A 45 8.07 -16.27 -0.10
CA ARG A 45 9.50 -16.28 0.23
C ARG A 45 10.13 -14.93 -0.09
N TRP A 46 11.15 -14.56 0.67
CA TRP A 46 11.99 -13.41 0.35
C TRP A 46 12.94 -13.74 -0.80
N LEU A 47 12.83 -12.98 -1.89
CA LEU A 47 13.64 -13.11 -3.10
C LEU A 47 14.77 -12.08 -3.04
N ARG A 48 16.01 -12.55 -2.98
CA ARG A 48 17.18 -11.67 -2.92
C ARG A 48 17.50 -11.11 -4.29
N SER A 49 17.90 -9.85 -4.31
CA SER A 49 18.41 -9.21 -5.51
C SER A 49 19.69 -9.91 -5.98
N PRO A 50 19.85 -10.22 -7.29
CA PRO A 50 21.11 -10.74 -7.82
C PRO A 50 22.29 -9.81 -7.54
N ALA A 51 22.09 -8.48 -7.60
CA ALA A 51 23.11 -7.48 -7.31
C ALA A 51 23.57 -7.51 -5.85
N SER A 52 22.69 -7.91 -4.91
CA SER A 52 23.04 -8.03 -3.49
C SER A 52 23.99 -9.19 -3.17
N GLN A 53 24.22 -10.12 -4.11
CA GLN A 53 25.20 -11.21 -3.94
C GLN A 53 26.64 -10.77 -4.22
N ILE A 54 26.81 -9.62 -4.90
CA ILE A 54 28.11 -9.16 -5.41
C ILE A 54 28.77 -8.15 -4.46
N ASN A 55 27.98 -7.42 -3.66
CA ASN A 55 28.49 -6.40 -2.75
C ASN A 55 28.74 -6.98 -1.35
N GLU A 56 29.98 -6.94 -0.89
CA GLU A 56 30.29 -7.15 0.54
C GLU A 56 29.57 -6.08 1.36
N VAL A 57 28.75 -6.50 2.32
CA VAL A 57 28.06 -5.59 3.25
C VAL A 57 29.14 -4.91 4.10
N ILE A 58 29.30 -3.61 3.92
CA ILE A 58 30.23 -2.82 4.73
C ILE A 58 29.54 -2.60 6.09
N GLY A 59 30.29 -2.66 7.18
CA GLY A 59 29.74 -2.56 8.56
C GLY A 59 29.00 -1.25 8.91
N THR A 60 28.84 -0.34 7.96
CA THR A 60 28.12 0.94 8.07
C THR A 60 26.73 0.93 7.41
N ASP A 61 26.33 -0.16 6.73
CA ASP A 61 25.06 -0.22 6.03
C ASP A 61 23.87 -0.38 6.99
N PHE A 62 22.79 0.39 6.78
CA PHE A 62 21.56 0.24 7.53
C PHE A 62 20.52 -0.55 6.75
N LYS A 63 20.16 -1.74 7.24
CA LYS A 63 19.12 -2.59 6.67
C LYS A 63 17.83 -2.56 7.47
N PHE A 64 16.71 -2.47 6.78
CA PHE A 64 15.39 -2.52 7.38
C PHE A 64 14.36 -3.06 6.40
N ARG A 65 13.25 -3.60 6.90
CA ARG A 65 12.11 -4.06 6.09
C ARG A 65 10.98 -3.05 6.15
N ILE A 66 10.39 -2.78 5.00
CA ILE A 66 9.14 -2.02 4.87
C ILE A 66 8.09 -2.89 4.18
N ALA A 67 6.85 -2.81 4.67
CA ALA A 67 5.68 -3.39 4.03
C ALA A 67 4.64 -2.33 3.70
N SER A 68 3.89 -2.54 2.61
CA SER A 68 2.69 -1.79 2.26
C SER A 68 1.51 -2.74 2.08
N TYR A 69 0.36 -2.41 2.65
CA TYR A 69 -0.82 -3.27 2.61
C TYR A 69 -2.14 -2.51 2.74
N ASN A 70 -2.96 -2.55 1.69
CA ASN A 70 -4.37 -2.15 1.77
C ASN A 70 -5.17 -3.25 2.50
N VAL A 71 -5.75 -2.93 3.66
CA VAL A 71 -6.36 -3.92 4.58
C VAL A 71 -7.86 -4.14 4.35
N LEU A 72 -8.44 -3.53 3.31
CA LEU A 72 -9.85 -3.57 2.97
C LEU A 72 -10.76 -3.12 4.13
N ALA A 73 -11.16 -1.85 4.12
CA ALA A 73 -12.03 -1.30 5.16
C ALA A 73 -13.38 -2.03 5.19
N GLN A 74 -13.98 -2.17 6.38
CA GLN A 74 -15.20 -2.94 6.53
C GLN A 74 -16.37 -2.36 5.73
N CYS A 75 -16.39 -1.05 5.50
CA CYS A 75 -17.41 -0.38 4.69
C CYS A 75 -17.39 -0.80 3.20
N TYR A 76 -16.27 -1.34 2.70
CA TYR A 76 -16.10 -1.79 1.32
C TYR A 76 -16.22 -3.31 1.16
N ALA A 77 -16.00 -4.09 2.23
CA ALA A 77 -16.13 -5.55 2.28
C ALA A 77 -17.60 -6.05 2.20
N LYS A 78 -18.27 -5.83 1.06
CA LYS A 78 -19.68 -6.20 0.81
C LYS A 78 -19.77 -7.38 -0.15
N ASN A 79 -20.64 -8.35 0.14
CA ASN A 79 -20.86 -9.56 -0.68
C ASN A 79 -21.01 -9.28 -2.19
N LYS A 80 -21.70 -8.18 -2.57
CA LYS A 80 -21.90 -7.81 -3.97
C LYS A 80 -20.61 -7.51 -4.75
N HIS A 81 -19.53 -7.13 -4.05
CA HIS A 81 -18.23 -6.84 -4.65
C HIS A 81 -17.29 -8.07 -4.61
N PHE A 82 -17.63 -9.09 -3.81
CA PHE A 82 -16.79 -10.24 -3.51
C PHE A 82 -17.60 -11.52 -3.70
N THR A 83 -18.00 -11.80 -4.95
CA THR A 83 -18.98 -12.86 -5.25
C THR A 83 -18.41 -14.26 -5.10
N LYS A 84 -17.08 -14.40 -5.26
CA LYS A 84 -16.40 -15.67 -5.06
C LYS A 84 -15.95 -15.89 -3.60
N SER A 85 -15.85 -14.84 -2.78
CA SER A 85 -15.52 -14.99 -1.35
C SER A 85 -16.72 -15.46 -0.53
N LYS A 86 -16.48 -16.31 0.48
CA LYS A 86 -17.52 -16.63 1.47
C LYS A 86 -17.86 -15.39 2.31
N ALA A 87 -19.15 -15.13 2.51
CA ALA A 87 -19.64 -13.99 3.30
C ALA A 87 -19.05 -13.94 4.73
N GLU A 88 -18.79 -15.10 5.34
CA GLU A 88 -18.15 -15.20 6.65
C GLU A 88 -16.73 -14.61 6.67
N HIS A 89 -15.98 -14.77 5.58
CA HIS A 89 -14.61 -14.25 5.45
C HIS A 89 -14.58 -12.74 5.23
N LEU A 90 -15.70 -12.11 4.85
CA LEU A 90 -15.77 -10.65 4.68
C LEU A 90 -15.95 -9.89 6.00
N ARG A 91 -16.36 -10.59 7.06
CA ARG A 91 -16.70 -9.96 8.32
C ARG A 91 -15.46 -9.47 9.06
N TRP A 92 -15.52 -8.25 9.59
CA TRP A 92 -14.43 -7.60 10.32
C TRP A 92 -13.90 -8.45 11.48
N ASP A 93 -14.80 -9.08 12.24
CA ASP A 93 -14.44 -9.88 13.40
C ASP A 93 -13.64 -11.15 13.04
N VAL A 94 -13.79 -11.64 11.81
CA VAL A 94 -12.99 -12.71 11.22
C VAL A 94 -11.68 -12.16 10.66
N ARG A 95 -11.75 -11.17 9.76
CA ARG A 95 -10.57 -10.65 9.04
C ARG A 95 -9.52 -10.03 9.96
N ARG A 96 -9.95 -9.28 10.98
CA ARG A 96 -9.04 -8.48 11.83
C ARG A 96 -7.94 -9.29 12.51
N LYS A 97 -8.22 -10.54 12.91
CA LYS A 97 -7.22 -11.42 13.53
C LYS A 97 -6.18 -11.89 12.51
N ALA A 98 -6.65 -12.39 11.38
CA ALA A 98 -5.80 -12.81 10.27
C ALA A 98 -4.95 -11.64 9.74
N LEU A 99 -5.49 -10.42 9.69
CA LEU A 99 -4.74 -9.22 9.29
C LEU A 99 -3.54 -8.96 10.22
N VAL A 100 -3.73 -9.07 11.53
CA VAL A 100 -2.64 -8.90 12.52
C VAL A 100 -1.61 -10.02 12.40
N GLU A 101 -2.05 -11.26 12.18
CA GLU A 101 -1.17 -12.40 11.96
C GLU A 101 -0.31 -12.22 10.70
N VAL A 102 -0.91 -11.80 9.58
CA VAL A 102 -0.20 -11.45 8.35
C VAL A 102 0.85 -10.38 8.61
N ILE A 103 0.51 -9.30 9.33
CA ILE A 103 1.46 -8.22 9.64
C ILE A 103 2.61 -8.72 10.53
N ASN A 104 2.31 -9.55 11.52
CA ASN A 104 3.33 -10.15 12.39
C ASN A 104 4.30 -11.03 11.59
N GLU A 105 3.79 -11.83 10.64
CA GLU A 105 4.60 -12.70 9.80
C GLU A 105 5.53 -11.93 8.84
N LEU A 106 5.12 -10.73 8.39
CA LEU A 106 5.95 -9.87 7.53
C LEU A 106 7.28 -9.49 8.21
N ASP A 107 7.29 -9.42 9.55
CA ASP A 107 8.43 -9.03 10.37
C ASP A 107 9.11 -7.76 9.82
N ALA A 108 8.28 -6.78 9.45
CA ALA A 108 8.74 -5.51 8.89
C ALA A 108 9.16 -4.55 10.01
N ASP A 109 10.10 -3.65 9.76
CA ASP A 109 10.43 -2.59 10.70
C ASP A 109 9.47 -1.39 10.55
N ILE A 110 8.87 -1.25 9.36
CA ILE A 110 7.87 -0.25 9.00
C ILE A 110 6.70 -0.93 8.27
N VAL A 111 5.46 -0.57 8.61
CA VAL A 111 4.24 -1.06 7.96
C VAL A 111 3.35 0.12 7.58
N CYS A 112 3.16 0.31 6.27
CA CYS A 112 2.23 1.28 5.69
C CYS A 112 0.90 0.59 5.38
N LEU A 113 -0.18 1.03 6.02
CA LEU A 113 -1.52 0.49 5.78
C LEU A 113 -2.42 1.54 5.11
N GLN A 114 -3.26 1.09 4.19
CA GLN A 114 -4.33 1.86 3.56
C GLN A 114 -5.69 1.23 3.90
N GLU A 115 -6.78 1.99 3.77
CA GLU A 115 -8.13 1.57 4.15
C GLU A 115 -8.26 1.16 5.64
N VAL A 116 -7.55 1.88 6.49
CA VAL A 116 -7.56 1.63 7.94
C VAL A 116 -8.76 2.31 8.59
N ASP A 117 -9.75 1.52 8.99
CA ASP A 117 -10.78 1.91 9.95
C ASP A 117 -10.42 1.43 11.37
N ASN A 118 -11.16 1.83 12.41
CA ASN A 118 -10.96 1.36 13.80
C ASN A 118 -9.54 1.56 14.38
N TYR A 119 -8.80 2.59 13.95
CA TYR A 119 -7.40 2.81 14.32
C TYR A 119 -7.13 2.76 15.84
N GLU A 120 -7.76 3.64 16.62
CA GLU A 120 -7.54 3.75 18.07
C GLU A 120 -8.02 2.52 18.85
N LYS A 121 -9.14 1.95 18.42
CA LYS A 121 -9.81 0.88 19.15
C LYS A 121 -9.15 -0.48 18.93
N PHE A 122 -8.58 -0.71 17.75
CA PHE A 122 -8.03 -1.98 17.31
C PHE A 122 -6.55 -1.87 16.90
N TRP A 123 -6.27 -1.23 15.76
CA TRP A 123 -4.93 -1.28 15.14
C TRP A 123 -3.82 -0.80 16.05
N LEU A 124 -3.99 0.37 16.68
CA LEU A 124 -2.98 0.92 17.57
C LEU A 124 -2.68 0.00 18.75
N LYS A 125 -3.69 -0.70 19.27
CA LYS A 125 -3.52 -1.63 20.39
C LYS A 125 -2.82 -2.91 19.96
N GLU A 126 -3.23 -3.52 18.86
CA GLU A 126 -2.62 -4.76 18.38
C GLU A 126 -1.18 -4.52 17.87
N MET A 127 -0.95 -3.44 17.13
CA MET A 127 0.39 -3.08 16.66
C MET A 127 1.36 -2.77 17.81
N ARG A 128 0.88 -2.17 18.91
CA ARG A 128 1.70 -1.97 20.13
C ARG A 128 2.12 -3.29 20.77
N LYS A 129 1.27 -4.32 20.78
CA LYS A 129 1.65 -5.66 21.27
C LYS A 129 2.74 -6.29 20.41
N LEU A 130 2.83 -5.92 19.13
CA LEU A 130 3.86 -6.36 18.20
C LEU A 130 5.14 -5.50 18.21
N GLY A 131 5.23 -4.51 19.12
CA GLY A 131 6.39 -3.63 19.27
C GLY A 131 6.43 -2.43 18.32
N TYR A 132 5.30 -2.06 17.72
CA TYR A 132 5.17 -0.88 16.87
C TYR A 132 4.55 0.30 17.63
N THR A 133 4.96 1.49 17.23
CA THR A 133 4.16 2.71 17.39
C THR A 133 3.71 3.17 16.00
N GLY A 134 2.84 4.18 15.89
CA GLY A 134 2.43 4.68 14.59
C GLY A 134 1.65 5.97 14.63
N CYS A 135 1.35 6.47 13.44
CA CYS A 135 0.50 7.62 13.17
C CYS A 135 -0.60 7.26 12.17
N TYR A 136 -1.65 8.07 12.13
CA TYR A 136 -2.83 7.83 11.31
C TYR A 136 -3.42 9.13 10.80
N LYS A 137 -3.85 9.11 9.54
CA LYS A 137 -4.68 10.16 8.96
C LYS A 137 -5.94 9.52 8.38
N GLN A 138 -7.08 9.81 9.01
CA GLN A 138 -8.39 9.50 8.45
C GLN A 138 -8.66 10.37 7.22
N ARG A 139 -9.37 9.81 6.24
CA ARG A 139 -9.98 10.59 5.16
C ARG A 139 -10.93 11.64 5.75
N ASN A 140 -10.91 12.84 5.18
CA ASN A 140 -11.81 13.92 5.58
C ASN A 140 -13.16 13.78 4.86
N SER A 141 -13.91 12.73 5.20
CA SER A 141 -15.19 12.39 4.57
C SER A 141 -16.28 12.15 5.62
N PRO A 142 -17.53 12.58 5.37
CA PRO A 142 -18.65 12.28 6.26
C PRO A 142 -19.08 10.80 6.21
N ALA A 143 -18.67 10.05 5.18
CA ALA A 143 -19.10 8.67 4.95
C ALA A 143 -17.95 7.65 4.91
N LYS A 144 -16.72 8.09 4.61
CA LYS A 144 -15.52 7.25 4.57
C LYS A 144 -14.69 7.47 5.84
N PHE A 145 -14.80 6.53 6.77
CA PHE A 145 -14.09 6.55 8.05
C PHE A 145 -12.74 5.81 8.02
N ASP A 146 -12.31 5.39 6.84
CA ASP A 146 -11.00 4.78 6.63
C ASP A 146 -9.91 5.85 6.42
N GLY A 147 -8.64 5.42 6.38
CA GLY A 147 -7.50 6.30 6.19
C GLY A 147 -6.19 5.54 5.98
N CYS A 148 -5.08 6.27 6.09
CA CYS A 148 -3.73 5.72 6.00
C CYS A 148 -3.08 5.70 7.38
N ALA A 149 -2.42 4.58 7.72
CA ALA A 149 -1.63 4.45 8.95
C ALA A 149 -0.19 4.05 8.63
N THR A 150 0.77 4.65 9.32
CA THR A 150 2.18 4.26 9.24
C THR A 150 2.63 3.79 10.61
N PHE A 151 2.98 2.52 10.72
CA PHE A 151 3.54 1.92 11.92
C PHE A 151 5.04 1.68 11.76
N PHE A 152 5.82 1.87 12.82
CA PHE A 152 7.26 1.63 12.83
C PHE A 152 7.71 1.15 14.21
N ARG A 153 8.76 0.31 14.23
CA ARG A 153 9.35 -0.17 15.49
C ARG A 153 10.10 0.97 16.17
N SER A 154 9.66 1.38 17.36
CA SER A 154 10.27 2.49 18.10
C SER A 154 11.71 2.20 18.56
N THR A 155 12.10 0.92 18.60
CA THR A 155 13.46 0.47 18.86
C THR A 155 14.39 0.65 17.65
N VAL A 156 13.83 0.70 16.44
CA VAL A 156 14.59 0.85 15.18
C VAL A 156 14.52 2.28 14.66
N PHE A 157 13.40 2.98 14.89
CA PHE A 157 13.17 4.32 14.36
C PHE A 157 12.70 5.32 15.43
N GLU A 158 13.21 6.54 15.32
CA GLU A 158 12.67 7.74 15.91
C GLU A 158 11.79 8.45 14.88
N CYS A 159 10.57 8.81 15.26
CA CYS A 159 9.74 9.70 14.44
C CYS A 159 10.05 11.15 14.80
N MET A 160 10.54 11.89 13.81
CA MET A 160 10.92 13.29 13.96
C MET A 160 9.77 14.23 13.62
N SER A 161 8.99 13.90 12.60
CA SER A 161 7.88 14.71 12.13
C SER A 161 6.83 13.84 11.46
N VAL A 162 5.58 14.29 11.57
CA VAL A 162 4.42 13.72 10.88
C VAL A 162 3.70 14.87 10.21
N SER A 163 3.44 14.72 8.92
CA SER A 163 2.58 15.62 8.14
C SER A 163 1.60 14.80 7.31
N TRP A 164 0.66 15.45 6.65
CA TRP A 164 -0.31 14.78 5.79
C TRP A 164 -0.70 15.70 4.63
N ILE A 165 -1.26 15.09 3.59
CA ILE A 165 -1.87 15.79 2.47
C ILE A 165 -3.34 15.40 2.44
N GLU A 166 -4.22 16.38 2.39
CA GLU A 166 -5.62 16.20 1.99
C GLU A 166 -5.69 16.65 0.52
N PHE A 167 -5.78 15.72 -0.42
CA PHE A 167 -5.59 16.06 -1.84
C PHE A 167 -6.64 17.06 -2.37
N ASP A 168 -7.86 17.03 -1.82
CA ASP A 168 -8.91 18.00 -2.17
C ASP A 168 -8.60 19.41 -1.66
N SER A 169 -7.65 19.58 -0.72
CA SER A 169 -7.17 20.90 -0.28
C SER A 169 -6.01 21.42 -1.13
N GLU A 170 -5.41 20.58 -1.97
CA GLU A 170 -4.35 20.97 -2.91
C GLU A 170 -4.98 21.42 -4.23
N PRO A 171 -4.83 22.70 -4.64
CA PRO A 171 -5.47 23.24 -5.83
C PRO A 171 -5.19 22.40 -7.09
N ASP A 172 -3.96 21.94 -7.23
CA ASP A 172 -3.52 21.19 -8.40
C ASP A 172 -3.75 19.68 -8.29
N ALA A 173 -4.27 19.15 -7.16
CA ALA A 173 -4.35 17.72 -6.86
C ALA A 173 -5.75 17.17 -6.56
N GLY A 174 -6.75 18.05 -6.51
CA GLY A 174 -8.14 17.70 -6.24
C GLY A 174 -9.02 18.92 -6.01
N GLY A 175 -8.49 19.98 -5.38
CA GLY A 175 -9.26 21.18 -5.04
C GLY A 175 -9.62 22.10 -6.21
N GLY A 176 -8.88 22.04 -7.33
CA GLY A 176 -9.10 22.87 -8.51
C GLY A 176 -9.74 22.15 -9.69
N GLN A 177 -9.90 20.82 -9.64
CA GLN A 177 -10.55 20.07 -10.71
C GLN A 177 -12.07 20.11 -10.54
N GLN A 178 -12.71 21.15 -11.06
CA GLN A 178 -14.17 21.13 -11.19
C GLN A 178 -14.57 20.08 -12.21
N VAL A 179 -15.24 19.03 -11.75
CA VAL A 179 -15.88 18.06 -12.64
C VAL A 179 -17.18 18.70 -13.15
N GLU A 180 -17.31 18.85 -14.46
CA GLU A 180 -18.50 19.44 -15.09
C GLU A 180 -19.76 18.67 -14.64
N GLY A 181 -20.73 19.38 -14.05
CA GLY A 181 -21.94 18.78 -13.47
C GLY A 181 -21.81 18.29 -12.02
N HIS A 182 -20.63 18.33 -11.41
CA HIS A 182 -20.38 17.92 -10.02
C HIS A 182 -19.47 18.93 -9.28
N PRO A 183 -19.96 20.16 -8.99
CA PRO A 183 -19.17 21.21 -8.33
C PRO A 183 -18.72 20.86 -6.91
N ASP A 184 -19.40 19.91 -6.25
CA ASP A 184 -19.07 19.40 -4.91
C ASP A 184 -18.26 18.09 -4.95
N PHE A 185 -17.65 17.76 -6.09
CA PHE A 185 -16.86 16.53 -6.21
C PHE A 185 -15.63 16.59 -5.30
N ALA A 186 -15.53 15.64 -4.38
CA ALA A 186 -14.41 15.47 -3.47
C ALA A 186 -13.99 14.00 -3.41
N THR A 187 -12.69 13.76 -3.55
CA THR A 187 -12.14 12.40 -3.56
C THR A 187 -12.00 11.85 -2.13
N HIS A 188 -11.73 12.77 -1.20
CA HIS A 188 -11.32 12.58 0.18
C HIS A 188 -10.09 11.67 0.32
N ASN A 189 -9.26 11.57 -0.72
CA ASN A 189 -8.00 10.85 -0.63
C ASN A 189 -7.00 11.62 0.24
N VAL A 190 -6.17 10.86 0.95
CA VAL A 190 -5.15 11.42 1.85
C VAL A 190 -3.81 10.71 1.65
N ALA A 191 -2.74 11.41 2.00
CA ALA A 191 -1.43 10.82 2.22
C ALA A 191 -0.92 11.16 3.61
N LEU A 192 -0.20 10.23 4.23
CA LEU A 192 0.44 10.37 5.53
C LEU A 192 1.96 10.35 5.34
N LEU A 193 2.63 11.42 5.74
CA LEU A 193 4.05 11.60 5.56
C LEU A 193 4.75 11.55 6.93
N THR A 194 5.87 10.86 6.99
CA THR A 194 6.65 10.66 8.21
C THR A 194 8.13 10.87 7.94
N LEU A 195 8.77 11.67 8.78
CA LEU A 195 10.22 11.80 8.79
C LEU A 195 10.75 10.90 9.91
N LEU A 196 11.49 9.86 9.52
CA LEU A 196 12.03 8.85 10.43
C LEU A 196 13.56 8.95 10.48
N ARG A 197 14.11 8.72 11.67
CA ARG A 197 15.56 8.62 11.90
C ARG A 197 15.87 7.23 12.46
N PRO A 198 16.78 6.46 11.84
CA PRO A 198 17.22 5.19 12.41
C PRO A 198 17.84 5.37 13.80
N ARG A 199 17.57 4.43 14.70
CA ARG A 199 18.23 4.29 16.01
C ARG A 199 19.27 3.17 15.90
N LEU A 200 20.53 3.53 15.72
CA LEU A 200 21.65 2.57 15.78
C LEU A 200 22.69 3.01 16.82
N GLY A 201 23.39 2.05 17.39
CA GLY A 201 24.43 2.29 18.41
C GLY A 201 25.65 3.09 17.92
N SER A 202 25.73 3.42 16.63
CA SER A 202 26.80 4.24 16.04
C SER A 202 26.36 5.69 15.82
N SER A 203 27.21 6.64 16.21
CA SER A 203 26.90 8.07 16.30
C SER A 203 26.60 8.78 14.98
N ASN A 204 27.03 8.23 13.83
CA ASN A 204 26.79 8.84 12.52
C ASN A 204 25.46 8.39 11.90
N VAL A 205 25.00 7.17 12.20
CA VAL A 205 23.74 6.64 11.68
C VAL A 205 22.53 7.38 12.24
N ASN A 206 22.60 7.78 13.51
CA ASN A 206 21.58 8.61 14.17
C ASN A 206 21.51 10.04 13.62
N LYS A 207 22.37 10.38 12.65
CA LYS A 207 22.35 11.66 11.94
C LYS A 207 21.83 11.51 10.52
N CYS A 208 21.19 10.40 10.13
CA CYS A 208 20.51 10.28 8.84
C CYS A 208 18.99 10.23 9.03
N CYS A 209 18.25 10.91 8.17
CA CYS A 209 16.79 10.90 8.15
C CYS A 209 16.30 10.24 6.86
N MET A 210 15.10 9.67 6.89
CA MET A 210 14.35 9.21 5.72
C MET A 210 12.95 9.77 5.74
N CYS A 211 12.44 10.16 4.58
CA CYS A 211 11.06 10.56 4.39
C CYS A 211 10.27 9.37 3.85
N LEU A 212 9.16 9.05 4.49
CA LEU A 212 8.24 8.01 4.07
C LEU A 212 6.86 8.61 3.86
N ALA A 213 6.30 8.45 2.67
CA ALA A 213 4.94 8.83 2.35
C ALA A 213 4.09 7.57 2.11
N ASN A 214 2.98 7.46 2.84
CA ASN A 214 1.97 6.41 2.69
C ASN A 214 0.71 7.03 2.07
N ALA A 215 0.30 6.59 0.88
CA ALA A 215 -0.84 7.17 0.16
C ALA A 215 -1.85 6.11 -0.29
N HIS A 216 -3.10 6.55 -0.43
CA HIS A 216 -4.13 5.84 -1.17
C HIS A 216 -4.72 6.82 -2.19
N LEU A 217 -4.37 6.67 -3.47
CA LEU A 217 -4.80 7.57 -4.56
C LEU A 217 -6.25 7.27 -4.99
N PHE A 218 -6.83 8.15 -5.80
CA PHE A 218 -8.20 7.98 -6.29
C PHE A 218 -8.37 6.68 -7.09
N TRP A 219 -9.51 6.01 -6.93
CA TRP A 219 -9.70 4.62 -7.38
C TRP A 219 -10.21 4.50 -8.82
N ASP A 220 -10.90 5.51 -9.32
CA ASP A 220 -11.61 5.39 -10.60
C ASP A 220 -10.61 5.39 -11.77
N PRO A 221 -10.60 4.34 -12.61
CA PRO A 221 -9.70 4.25 -13.75
C PRO A 221 -9.92 5.36 -14.79
N THR A 222 -11.11 5.99 -14.87
CA THR A 222 -11.37 7.04 -15.86
C THR A 222 -10.75 8.39 -15.47
N TYR A 223 -10.23 8.53 -14.26
CA TYR A 223 -9.68 9.77 -13.70
C TYR A 223 -8.16 9.73 -13.60
N GLU A 224 -7.49 9.32 -14.68
CA GLU A 224 -6.03 9.19 -14.70
C GLU A 224 -5.31 10.52 -14.47
N GLU A 225 -5.78 11.62 -15.06
CA GLU A 225 -5.20 12.95 -14.84
C GLU A 225 -5.27 13.41 -13.37
N LEU A 226 -6.38 13.12 -12.70
CA LEU A 226 -6.54 13.38 -11.26
C LEU A 226 -5.56 12.53 -10.43
N LYS A 227 -5.36 11.26 -10.78
CA LYS A 227 -4.39 10.41 -10.09
C LYS A 227 -2.94 10.92 -10.30
N ILE A 228 -2.60 11.40 -11.50
CA ILE A 228 -1.28 12.03 -11.76
C ILE A 228 -1.11 13.29 -10.92
N ALA A 229 -2.15 14.12 -10.84
CA ALA A 229 -2.19 15.33 -10.04
C ALA A 229 -1.97 15.03 -8.53
N GLN A 230 -2.64 14.01 -7.99
CA GLN A 230 -2.40 13.51 -6.63
C GLN A 230 -0.97 12.97 -6.46
N ALA A 231 -0.44 12.21 -7.42
CA ALA A 231 0.93 11.71 -7.37
C ALA A 231 1.97 12.84 -7.36
N ARG A 232 1.74 13.93 -8.11
CA ARG A 232 2.60 15.12 -8.09
C ARG A 232 2.59 15.80 -6.73
N ALA A 233 1.41 15.99 -6.14
CA ALA A 233 1.30 16.55 -4.79
C ALA A 233 1.98 15.66 -3.73
N LEU A 234 1.86 14.34 -3.86
CA LEU A 234 2.55 13.37 -3.01
C LEU A 234 4.07 13.53 -3.08
N VAL A 235 4.64 13.59 -4.29
CA VAL A 235 6.08 13.78 -4.51
C VAL A 235 6.53 15.12 -3.93
N LYS A 236 5.81 16.20 -4.24
CA LYS A 236 6.10 17.55 -3.74
C LYS A 236 6.11 17.60 -2.21
N GLY A 237 5.06 17.11 -1.55
CA GLY A 237 4.99 17.11 -0.09
C GLY A 237 6.07 16.25 0.56
N ALA A 238 6.46 15.14 -0.08
CA ALA A 238 7.56 14.31 0.39
C ALA A 238 8.93 15.00 0.24
N GLU A 239 9.17 15.73 -0.86
CA GLU A 239 10.37 16.54 -1.04
C GLU A 239 10.43 17.72 -0.05
N GLU A 240 9.31 18.39 0.20
CA GLU A 240 9.21 19.47 1.19
C GLU A 240 9.52 18.97 2.60
N LEU A 241 8.97 17.81 3.00
CA LEU A 241 9.31 17.20 4.29
C LEU A 241 10.77 16.75 4.34
N ALA A 242 11.30 16.17 3.26
CA ALA A 242 12.69 15.74 3.16
C ALA A 242 13.69 16.90 3.18
N THR A 243 13.28 18.12 2.81
CA THR A 243 14.12 19.34 2.81
C THR A 243 13.77 20.32 3.93
N SER A 244 12.88 19.92 4.84
CA SER A 244 12.42 20.69 6.00
C SER A 244 13.54 21.05 7.00
N SER A 245 13.21 21.88 7.98
CA SER A 245 14.19 22.26 9.02
C SER A 245 14.61 21.08 9.89
N GLU A 246 13.71 20.13 10.10
CA GLU A 246 13.83 18.92 10.87
C GLU A 246 14.83 17.96 10.22
N SER A 247 14.87 17.92 8.88
CA SER A 247 15.81 17.09 8.13
C SER A 247 17.22 17.72 8.00
N LYS A 248 17.44 18.98 8.42
CA LYS A 248 18.77 19.63 8.39
C LYS A 248 19.80 18.96 9.30
N SER A 249 19.34 18.18 10.27
CA SER A 249 20.19 17.32 11.09
C SER A 249 20.73 16.10 10.32
N SER A 250 20.14 15.80 9.16
CA SER A 250 20.56 14.71 8.29
C SER A 250 21.91 15.01 7.64
N ILE A 251 22.83 14.04 7.64
CA ILE A 251 24.08 14.11 6.89
C ILE A 251 23.88 13.52 5.49
N GLY A 252 24.48 14.15 4.48
CA GLY A 252 24.49 13.65 3.11
C GLY A 252 23.17 13.84 2.35
N TRP A 253 22.34 12.80 2.34
CA TRP A 253 21.14 12.67 1.51
C TRP A 253 19.95 12.21 2.35
N VAL A 254 18.73 12.43 1.85
CA VAL A 254 17.49 11.95 2.49
C VAL A 254 16.79 11.01 1.51
N PRO A 255 16.71 9.69 1.80
CA PRO A 255 15.86 8.78 1.06
C PRO A 255 14.40 9.25 1.17
N ILE A 256 13.71 9.25 0.03
CA ILE A 256 12.26 9.37 -0.03
C ILE A 256 11.72 8.00 -0.46
N ILE A 257 10.82 7.46 0.35
CA ILE A 257 10.12 6.21 0.09
C ILE A 257 8.63 6.56 -0.06
N LEU A 258 8.04 6.15 -1.18
CA LEU A 258 6.60 6.22 -1.41
C LEU A 258 6.05 4.80 -1.31
N ALA A 259 5.09 4.59 -0.42
CA ALA A 259 4.39 3.33 -0.26
C ALA A 259 2.89 3.58 -0.39
N GLY A 260 2.14 2.64 -0.95
CA GLY A 260 0.69 2.80 -0.99
C GLY A 260 -0.02 2.00 -2.04
N ASP A 261 -1.33 2.20 -2.05
CA ASP A 261 -2.24 1.82 -3.12
C ASP A 261 -2.41 3.02 -4.05
N PHE A 262 -1.83 2.93 -5.24
CA PHE A 262 -1.84 4.03 -6.21
C PHE A 262 -2.97 3.89 -7.22
N ASN A 263 -3.77 2.82 -7.17
CA ASN A 263 -4.85 2.55 -8.12
C ASN A 263 -4.42 2.72 -9.59
N SER A 264 -3.20 2.32 -9.91
CA SER A 264 -2.52 2.61 -11.18
C SER A 264 -1.60 1.46 -11.56
N THR A 265 -1.76 0.91 -12.76
CA THR A 265 -0.96 -0.24 -13.23
C THR A 265 0.44 0.20 -13.72
N PRO A 266 1.38 -0.72 -13.95
CA PRO A 266 2.70 -0.38 -14.49
C PRO A 266 2.68 0.33 -15.85
N GLU A 267 1.58 0.22 -16.60
CA GLU A 267 1.34 0.88 -17.89
C GLU A 267 0.72 2.29 -17.74
N SER A 268 0.32 2.68 -16.54
CA SER A 268 -0.33 3.96 -16.27
C SER A 268 0.63 5.15 -16.39
N GLU A 269 0.05 6.31 -16.67
CA GLU A 269 0.76 7.59 -16.69
C GLU A 269 1.24 8.00 -15.30
N VAL A 270 0.56 7.56 -14.23
CA VAL A 270 1.02 7.74 -12.85
C VAL A 270 2.34 7.02 -12.62
N TYR A 271 2.42 5.74 -13.02
CA TYR A 271 3.63 4.95 -12.90
C TYR A 271 4.76 5.53 -13.76
N ARG A 272 4.45 5.95 -14.99
CA ARG A 272 5.40 6.63 -15.89
C ARG A 272 5.93 7.92 -15.29
N TYR A 273 5.08 8.77 -14.72
CA TYR A 273 5.48 10.00 -14.03
C TYR A 273 6.43 9.69 -12.87
N LEU A 274 6.06 8.78 -11.97
CA LEU A 274 6.86 8.45 -10.78
C LEU A 274 8.24 7.92 -11.16
N THR A 275 8.32 7.06 -12.17
CA THR A 275 9.57 6.40 -12.57
C THR A 275 10.44 7.24 -13.50
N SER A 276 9.85 7.81 -14.55
CA SER A 276 10.60 8.48 -15.63
C SER A 276 10.81 9.97 -15.39
N GLU A 277 9.87 10.64 -14.70
CA GLU A 277 9.94 12.09 -14.46
C GLU A 277 10.41 12.41 -13.03
N ALA A 278 9.82 11.77 -12.02
CA ALA A 278 10.16 12.01 -10.61
C ALA A 278 11.38 11.21 -10.13
N GLY A 279 11.86 10.25 -10.92
CA GLY A 279 13.10 9.50 -10.69
C GLY A 279 13.02 8.46 -9.57
N PHE A 280 11.83 7.95 -9.26
CA PHE A 280 11.67 6.84 -8.31
C PHE A 280 11.91 5.49 -8.98
N SER A 281 12.43 4.53 -8.22
CA SER A 281 12.52 3.13 -8.62
C SER A 281 11.55 2.28 -7.80
N SER A 282 10.74 1.45 -8.47
CA SER A 282 9.95 0.42 -7.80
C SER A 282 10.86 -0.62 -7.15
N SER A 283 10.48 -1.12 -5.98
CA SER A 283 11.25 -2.13 -5.25
C SER A 283 11.44 -3.41 -6.06
N TYR A 284 10.41 -3.88 -6.78
CA TYR A 284 10.51 -5.13 -7.54
C TYR A 284 11.43 -4.99 -8.75
N VAL A 285 11.32 -3.87 -9.47
CA VAL A 285 12.23 -3.51 -10.57
C VAL A 285 13.66 -3.36 -10.07
N ALA A 286 13.86 -2.64 -8.96
CA ALA A 286 15.18 -2.42 -8.37
C ALA A 286 15.79 -3.70 -7.77
N CYS A 287 14.96 -4.62 -7.25
CA CYS A 287 15.40 -5.94 -6.83
C CYS A 287 15.98 -6.75 -8.02
N GLY A 288 15.57 -6.46 -9.25
CA GLY A 288 16.13 -7.08 -10.46
C GLY A 288 15.83 -8.58 -10.56
N LEU A 289 14.65 -8.99 -10.10
CA LEU A 289 14.21 -10.38 -10.12
C LEU A 289 13.79 -10.79 -11.54
N ASP A 290 14.21 -11.97 -12.00
CA ASP A 290 13.73 -12.54 -13.25
C ASP A 290 12.24 -12.90 -13.12
N CYS A 291 11.43 -12.68 -14.16
CA CYS A 291 10.00 -13.04 -14.18
C CYS A 291 9.79 -14.52 -13.84
N LYS A 292 10.71 -15.40 -14.25
CA LYS A 292 10.68 -16.82 -13.88
C LYS A 292 10.84 -17.05 -12.38
N GLN A 293 11.58 -16.22 -11.65
CA GLN A 293 11.70 -16.34 -10.19
C GLN A 293 10.42 -15.88 -9.48
N MET A 294 9.63 -15.02 -10.12
CA MET A 294 8.29 -14.65 -9.63
C MET A 294 7.27 -15.78 -9.89
N ASP A 295 7.32 -16.43 -11.07
CA ASP A 295 6.36 -17.47 -11.48
C ASP A 295 6.68 -18.88 -10.97
N THR A 296 7.94 -19.30 -10.95
CA THR A 296 8.35 -20.70 -10.65
C THR A 296 8.07 -21.09 -9.20
N ILE A 297 8.01 -20.12 -8.29
CA ILE A 297 7.75 -20.36 -6.86
C ILE A 297 6.30 -20.75 -6.63
N SER A 298 5.40 -20.20 -7.44
CA SER A 298 3.98 -20.51 -7.40
C SER A 298 3.66 -21.98 -7.71
N LEU A 299 4.36 -22.59 -8.67
CA LEU A 299 4.10 -23.98 -9.07
C LEU A 299 4.63 -24.99 -8.04
N SER A 300 5.76 -24.70 -7.41
CA SER A 300 6.32 -25.57 -6.36
C SER A 300 5.43 -25.68 -5.12
N ASN A 301 4.67 -24.62 -4.79
CA ASN A 301 3.71 -24.61 -3.69
C ASN A 301 2.43 -25.41 -4.01
N ALA A 302 2.00 -25.44 -5.27
CA ALA A 302 0.84 -26.23 -5.70
C ALA A 302 1.11 -27.74 -5.68
N GLN A 303 2.35 -28.17 -5.95
CA GLN A 303 2.74 -29.59 -5.93
C GLN A 303 2.92 -30.15 -4.50
N LEU A 304 3.30 -29.31 -3.53
CA LEU A 304 3.50 -29.76 -2.15
C LEU A 304 2.19 -29.95 -1.36
N SER A 305 1.13 -29.19 -1.68
CA SER A 305 -0.16 -29.30 -0.97
C SER A 305 -0.97 -30.55 -1.32
N GLN A 306 -0.67 -31.24 -2.42
CA GLN A 306 -1.35 -32.49 -2.81
C GLN A 306 -0.84 -33.74 -2.07
N SER A 307 0.26 -33.64 -1.29
CA SER A 307 0.92 -34.83 -0.71
C SER A 307 0.72 -35.06 0.79
N GLN A 308 -0.11 -34.27 1.50
CA GLN A 308 -0.22 -34.37 2.97
C GLN A 308 -1.64 -34.52 3.56
N PHE A 309 -2.66 -34.85 2.76
CA PHE A 309 -4.00 -35.13 3.30
C PHE A 309 -4.56 -36.48 2.84
N GLU A 310 -3.93 -37.58 3.28
CA GLU A 310 -4.66 -38.84 3.48
C GLU A 310 -5.29 -38.83 4.87
N PHE A 311 -6.59 -38.54 4.92
CA PHE A 311 -7.39 -38.71 6.13
C PHE A 311 -7.47 -40.21 6.46
N LYS A 312 -6.73 -40.66 7.49
CA LYS A 312 -6.99 -41.94 8.15
C LYS A 312 -8.32 -41.83 8.91
N THR A 313 -9.33 -42.54 8.45
CA THR A 313 -10.58 -42.76 9.18
C THR A 313 -10.31 -43.55 10.47
N PRO A 314 -10.86 -43.15 11.64
CA PRO A 314 -10.73 -43.94 12.85
C PRO A 314 -11.65 -45.17 12.79
N GLU A 315 -11.07 -46.34 13.06
CA GLU A 315 -11.79 -47.60 13.26
C GLU A 315 -12.81 -47.48 14.40
N LYS A 316 -14.06 -47.85 14.12
CA LYS A 316 -15.11 -48.01 15.13
C LYS A 316 -14.83 -49.25 15.98
N LYS A 317 -14.53 -49.07 17.27
CA LYS A 317 -14.65 -50.14 18.27
C LYS A 317 -16.09 -50.17 18.82
N ASN A 318 -16.75 -51.31 18.59
CA ASN A 318 -17.98 -51.71 19.30
C ASN A 318 -17.72 -51.85 20.80
N PRO A 319 -18.76 -51.64 21.61
CA PRO A 319 -19.17 -52.72 22.51
C PRO A 319 -20.69 -52.98 22.48
N LYS A 320 -21.02 -54.27 22.58
CA LYS A 320 -22.38 -54.81 22.75
C LYS A 320 -22.86 -54.64 24.20
N GLY A 321 -24.17 -54.54 24.38
CA GLY A 321 -24.84 -54.79 25.67
C GLY A 321 -26.25 -54.20 25.73
N GLU A 322 -27.25 -55.04 25.45
CA GLU A 322 -28.69 -54.77 25.50
C GLU A 322 -29.19 -54.35 26.89
N VAL A 323 -30.31 -53.60 26.96
CA VAL A 323 -31.62 -54.00 27.52
C VAL A 323 -32.59 -52.80 27.42
N ALA A 324 -33.78 -53.02 26.83
CA ALA A 324 -34.98 -52.17 26.91
C ALA A 324 -35.94 -52.79 27.96
N PRO A 325 -37.02 -52.14 28.49
CA PRO A 325 -38.02 -51.45 27.66
C PRO A 325 -38.92 -50.34 28.32
N GLN A 326 -39.85 -49.83 27.49
CA GLN A 326 -41.20 -49.27 27.77
C GLN A 326 -41.46 -47.75 28.01
N SER A 327 -42.10 -47.16 26.98
CA SER A 327 -43.28 -46.26 26.90
C SER A 327 -43.61 -45.23 28.00
N ASN A 328 -43.72 -43.95 27.60
CA ASN A 328 -44.95 -43.13 27.58
C ASN A 328 -44.61 -41.70 27.09
N GLY A 329 -45.38 -41.12 26.16
CA GLY A 329 -45.33 -39.67 25.83
C GLY A 329 -46.52 -38.93 26.46
N PRO A 330 -46.89 -37.72 25.97
CA PRO A 330 -46.16 -36.45 25.74
C PRO A 330 -46.67 -35.40 26.80
N PRO A 331 -46.62 -34.03 26.67
CA PRO A 331 -46.23 -33.13 25.58
C PRO A 331 -45.34 -31.91 25.94
N SER A 332 -45.02 -31.10 24.93
CA SER A 332 -44.36 -29.77 24.98
C SER A 332 -45.06 -28.77 25.90
N PRO A 333 -44.35 -27.73 26.39
CA PRO A 333 -44.58 -26.39 25.86
C PRO A 333 -43.35 -25.46 25.74
N GLU A 334 -43.60 -24.36 25.04
CA GLU A 334 -42.82 -23.15 24.74
C GLU A 334 -41.97 -22.55 25.87
N LEU A 335 -40.89 -21.82 25.52
CA LEU A 335 -40.68 -20.41 25.89
C LEU A 335 -39.37 -19.82 25.30
N VAL A 336 -39.55 -18.79 24.46
CA VAL A 336 -38.89 -17.47 24.49
C VAL A 336 -37.42 -17.36 24.06
N ALA A 337 -37.24 -16.95 22.80
CA ALA A 337 -36.15 -16.11 22.37
C ALA A 337 -36.56 -14.62 22.48
N LYS A 338 -35.87 -13.84 23.32
CA LYS A 338 -35.93 -12.37 23.27
C LYS A 338 -34.88 -11.88 22.26
N GLY A 339 -35.34 -11.53 21.07
CA GLY A 339 -34.63 -10.64 20.16
C GLY A 339 -34.90 -9.19 20.58
N SER A 340 -33.84 -8.39 20.70
CA SER A 340 -33.94 -6.93 20.77
C SER A 340 -33.62 -6.37 19.38
N GLU A 341 -34.67 -6.18 18.58
CA GLU A 341 -34.66 -5.30 17.41
C GLU A 341 -34.73 -3.84 17.89
N CYS A 342 -33.84 -3.00 17.41
CA CYS A 342 -34.02 -1.55 17.42
C CYS A 342 -34.22 -1.09 15.98
N ASN A 343 -35.50 -1.02 15.58
CA ASN A 343 -35.96 -0.28 14.41
C ASN A 343 -35.90 1.21 14.72
N ALA A 344 -35.09 1.94 13.95
CA ALA A 344 -35.23 3.38 13.80
C ALA A 344 -35.36 3.69 12.30
N SER A 345 -36.60 3.88 11.87
CA SER A 345 -36.98 4.44 10.58
C SER A 345 -36.75 5.95 10.56
N MET A 346 -36.03 6.47 9.57
CA MET A 346 -36.05 7.88 9.13
C MET A 346 -35.61 7.95 7.64
N PRO A 347 -35.93 9.04 6.92
CA PRO A 347 -36.59 8.97 5.62
C PRO A 347 -35.65 9.05 4.41
N ASN A 348 -36.21 8.69 3.25
CA ASN A 348 -35.65 8.78 1.89
C ASN A 348 -34.82 10.05 1.64
N GLY A 349 -33.49 9.90 1.71
CA GLY A 349 -32.51 10.76 1.03
C GLY A 349 -31.81 9.92 -0.02
N GLY A 350 -32.25 10.04 -1.28
CA GLY A 350 -31.74 9.24 -2.38
C GLY A 350 -30.25 9.48 -2.60
N LEU A 351 -29.44 8.42 -2.46
CA LEU A 351 -28.13 8.37 -3.11
C LEU A 351 -28.37 8.40 -4.62
N LEU A 352 -27.83 9.42 -5.29
CA LEU A 352 -27.78 9.48 -6.75
C LEU A 352 -26.91 8.33 -7.25
N PHE A 353 -27.58 7.26 -7.70
CA PHE A 353 -26.97 6.25 -8.54
C PHE A 353 -26.65 6.87 -9.90
N ALA A 354 -25.42 6.68 -10.39
CA ALA A 354 -25.14 6.81 -11.81
C ALA A 354 -26.11 5.89 -12.57
N LYS A 355 -26.93 6.47 -13.45
CA LYS A 355 -27.80 5.71 -14.36
C LYS A 355 -26.95 4.87 -15.31
N PRO A 356 -27.46 3.73 -15.82
CA PRO A 356 -26.82 3.03 -16.93
C PRO A 356 -26.63 4.00 -18.10
N LEU A 357 -25.41 4.04 -18.67
CA LEU A 357 -25.06 4.90 -19.79
C LEU A 357 -25.93 4.56 -21.02
N ASP A 358 -26.49 5.60 -21.63
CA ASP A 358 -27.05 5.55 -22.98
C ASP A 358 -25.89 5.38 -23.97
N PRO A 359 -25.87 4.30 -24.79
CA PRO A 359 -24.80 4.06 -25.77
C PRO A 359 -24.71 5.12 -26.89
N ASN A 360 -25.63 6.10 -26.93
CA ASN A 360 -25.60 7.22 -27.86
C ASN A 360 -25.30 8.60 -27.23
N SER A 361 -24.86 8.65 -25.96
CA SER A 361 -24.45 9.93 -25.35
C SER A 361 -23.17 10.47 -26.02
N PRO A 362 -23.13 11.76 -26.43
CA PRO A 362 -21.97 12.32 -27.11
C PRO A 362 -20.76 12.30 -26.19
N VAL A 363 -19.78 11.47 -26.54
CA VAL A 363 -18.45 11.41 -25.94
C VAL A 363 -17.85 12.81 -25.94
N PHE A 364 -17.54 13.32 -24.75
CA PHE A 364 -16.85 14.59 -24.58
C PHE A 364 -15.47 14.49 -25.25
N LYS A 365 -15.26 15.28 -26.30
CA LYS A 365 -13.92 15.58 -26.83
C LYS A 365 -13.43 16.79 -26.05
N PRO A 366 -12.31 16.70 -25.30
CA PRO A 366 -11.74 17.88 -24.67
C PRO A 366 -11.36 18.89 -25.76
N SER A 367 -12.11 19.98 -25.82
CA SER A 367 -11.83 21.14 -26.66
C SER A 367 -10.87 22.06 -25.92
N SER A 368 -9.57 21.83 -26.07
CA SER A 368 -8.57 22.88 -26.35
C SER A 368 -7.17 22.27 -26.49
N PRO A 369 -6.32 22.76 -27.41
CA PRO A 369 -5.01 22.16 -27.68
C PRO A 369 -3.98 22.52 -26.61
N SER A 370 -3.26 21.51 -26.14
CA SER A 370 -2.02 21.66 -25.37
C SER A 370 -1.08 22.65 -26.05
N MET A 371 -0.78 23.74 -25.33
CA MET A 371 0.03 24.87 -25.76
C MET A 371 1.53 24.55 -25.62
N TYR A 372 2.01 23.50 -26.29
CA TYR A 372 3.44 23.28 -26.55
C TYR A 372 3.62 22.56 -27.89
N LYS A 373 3.44 23.31 -28.99
CA LYS A 373 3.96 22.97 -30.31
C LYS A 373 4.64 24.20 -30.89
N SER A 374 5.97 24.24 -30.85
CA SER A 374 6.76 25.15 -31.69
C SER A 374 7.41 24.34 -32.82
N ASP A 375 6.85 24.59 -34.00
CA ASP A 375 7.49 24.65 -35.32
C ASP A 375 8.15 23.40 -35.95
N SER A 376 7.32 22.74 -36.76
CA SER A 376 7.70 22.04 -37.97
C SER A 376 7.90 23.01 -39.15
N ARG A 377 8.95 22.85 -39.96
CA ARG A 377 8.82 22.89 -41.44
C ARG A 377 9.81 21.97 -42.17
N PRO A 378 9.44 21.47 -43.38
CA PRO A 378 9.91 20.20 -43.93
C PRO A 378 10.74 20.36 -45.22
N LYS A 379 11.50 19.31 -45.61
CA LYS A 379 11.83 19.00 -47.02
C LYS A 379 11.91 17.50 -47.31
N ASN A 380 10.93 17.08 -48.10
CA ASN A 380 10.70 15.95 -49.01
C ASN A 380 11.81 14.98 -49.48
N ASN A 381 11.29 13.75 -49.75
CA ASN A 381 11.62 12.71 -50.75
C ASN A 381 12.88 11.86 -50.50
N GLY A 382 12.85 10.53 -50.54
CA GLY A 382 11.80 9.55 -50.81
C GLY A 382 12.40 8.13 -50.71
N ASP A 383 11.50 7.14 -50.73
CA ASP A 383 11.70 5.72 -51.04
C ASP A 383 11.95 4.70 -49.89
N THR A 384 10.83 3.99 -49.64
CA THR A 384 10.64 2.54 -49.44
C THR A 384 11.08 1.84 -48.14
N ALA A 385 10.09 1.79 -47.24
CA ALA A 385 9.54 0.59 -46.60
C ALA A 385 10.46 -0.28 -45.72
N GLY A 386 10.37 -0.01 -44.41
CA GLY A 386 10.81 -0.87 -43.32
C GLY A 386 10.81 -0.11 -42.00
N CYS A 387 9.65 0.50 -41.64
CA CYS A 387 9.57 1.42 -40.51
C CYS A 387 9.80 0.67 -39.18
N LYS A 388 11.00 0.87 -38.65
CA LYS A 388 11.31 0.79 -37.23
C LYS A 388 10.58 1.96 -36.55
N ASP A 389 9.42 1.69 -35.95
CA ASP A 389 8.88 2.63 -34.98
C ASP A 389 9.56 2.37 -33.64
N GLY A 390 10.50 3.26 -33.33
CA GLY A 390 11.10 3.41 -32.02
C GLY A 390 10.04 3.70 -30.99
N ARG A 391 9.69 2.67 -30.21
CA ARG A 391 9.17 2.87 -28.86
C ARG A 391 10.28 3.59 -28.07
N PRO A 392 10.01 4.73 -27.42
CA PRO A 392 10.90 5.19 -26.35
C PRO A 392 10.96 4.05 -25.32
N ALA A 393 12.13 3.86 -24.71
CA ALA A 393 12.43 2.77 -23.79
C ALA A 393 11.46 2.77 -22.59
N GLY A 394 10.27 2.19 -22.79
CA GLY A 394 9.34 1.83 -21.75
C GLY A 394 9.96 0.69 -20.97
N THR A 395 9.96 0.87 -19.65
CA THR A 395 10.07 -0.16 -18.61
C THR A 395 9.98 -1.59 -19.12
N ALA A 396 11.02 -2.39 -18.86
CA ALA A 396 11.10 -3.77 -19.30
C ALA A 396 9.82 -4.53 -18.84
N PRO A 397 8.99 -5.04 -19.76
CA PRO A 397 7.81 -5.81 -19.38
C PRO A 397 8.26 -7.05 -18.59
N GLY A 398 7.65 -7.26 -17.41
CA GLY A 398 7.81 -8.49 -16.61
C GLY A 398 8.60 -8.40 -15.30
N LEU A 399 8.98 -7.21 -14.82
CA LEU A 399 9.67 -7.06 -13.52
C LEU A 399 8.74 -6.71 -12.35
N GLU A 400 7.57 -6.13 -12.63
CA GLU A 400 6.54 -5.94 -11.61
C GLU A 400 5.77 -7.24 -11.38
N PRO A 401 5.19 -7.45 -10.18
CA PRO A 401 4.31 -8.58 -9.96
C PRO A 401 3.14 -8.58 -10.94
N ALA A 402 2.58 -9.77 -11.22
CA ALA A 402 1.38 -9.88 -12.05
C ALA A 402 0.17 -9.19 -11.40
N PHE A 403 0.06 -9.29 -10.08
CA PHE A 403 -0.98 -8.61 -9.31
C PHE A 403 -0.59 -8.37 -7.86
N THR A 404 -1.14 -7.30 -7.30
CA THR A 404 -1.16 -7.01 -5.86
C THR A 404 -2.60 -6.96 -5.35
N ASN A 405 -3.57 -6.59 -6.21
CA ASN A 405 -5.00 -6.73 -5.98
C ASN A 405 -5.57 -7.86 -6.84
N TYR A 406 -6.45 -8.69 -6.27
CA TYR A 406 -7.11 -9.79 -7.00
C TYR A 406 -8.60 -9.86 -6.70
N ARG A 407 -9.42 -9.37 -7.64
CA ARG A 407 -10.89 -9.41 -7.62
C ARG A 407 -11.46 -10.07 -8.86
N ASP A 408 -12.77 -10.33 -8.82
CA ASP A 408 -13.50 -11.03 -9.88
C ASP A 408 -13.45 -10.33 -11.24
N MET A 409 -13.48 -9.00 -11.23
CA MET A 409 -13.56 -8.17 -12.43
C MET A 409 -12.24 -7.44 -12.74
N PHE A 410 -11.28 -7.49 -11.83
CA PHE A 410 -9.98 -6.83 -11.96
C PHE A 410 -8.95 -7.54 -11.11
N HIS A 411 -7.78 -7.79 -11.68
CA HIS A 411 -6.60 -8.17 -10.95
C HIS A 411 -5.39 -7.52 -11.62
N GLY A 412 -4.51 -6.94 -10.81
CA GLY A 412 -3.37 -6.19 -11.32
C GLY A 412 -2.52 -5.62 -10.21
N THR A 413 -1.35 -5.13 -10.58
CA THR A 413 -0.43 -4.47 -9.66
C THR A 413 -0.80 -3.00 -9.56
N ILE A 414 -1.23 -2.60 -8.37
CA ILE A 414 -1.61 -1.21 -8.05
C ILE A 414 -0.98 -0.72 -6.75
N ASP A 415 -0.35 -1.63 -5.99
CA ASP A 415 0.37 -1.33 -4.76
C ASP A 415 1.88 -1.26 -5.05
N TYR A 416 2.55 -0.23 -4.54
CA TYR A 416 3.98 -0.04 -4.77
C TYR A 416 4.73 0.36 -3.50
N ILE A 417 6.00 -0.03 -3.45
CA ILE A 417 7.02 0.59 -2.59
C ILE A 417 8.09 1.10 -3.54
N MET A 418 8.15 2.43 -3.70
CA MET A 418 9.10 3.10 -4.57
C MET A 418 10.06 3.95 -3.76
N PHE A 419 11.28 4.12 -4.22
CA PHE A 419 12.26 4.93 -3.51
C PHE A 419 13.21 5.68 -4.45
N ARG A 420 13.76 6.78 -3.93
CA ARG A 420 14.92 7.48 -4.48
C ARG A 420 15.64 8.24 -3.36
N ALA A 421 16.82 8.75 -3.66
CA ALA A 421 17.57 9.62 -2.76
C ALA A 421 17.64 11.03 -3.34
N ILE A 422 17.44 12.06 -2.51
CA ILE A 422 17.71 13.45 -2.89
C ILE A 422 18.89 14.01 -2.06
N PRO A 423 19.80 14.82 -2.66
CA PRO A 423 20.88 15.47 -1.92
C PRO A 423 20.36 16.50 -0.91
N VAL A 424 21.02 16.63 0.25
CA VAL A 424 20.75 17.74 1.18
C VAL A 424 21.40 19.02 0.63
N PRO A 425 20.70 20.18 0.61
CA PRO A 425 21.17 21.42 -0.05
C PRO A 425 22.49 22.05 0.44
N LYS A 426 23.19 21.51 1.45
CA LYS A 426 24.40 22.13 2.01
C LYS A 426 25.45 21.08 2.39
N ARG A 427 26.62 21.18 1.73
CA ARG A 427 28.00 20.83 2.15
C ARG A 427 28.76 19.63 1.58
N LEU A 428 28.18 18.64 0.92
CA LEU A 428 29.00 17.58 0.30
C LEU A 428 28.43 17.20 -1.08
N GLN A 429 28.93 17.86 -2.12
CA GLN A 429 28.96 17.27 -3.46
C GLN A 429 30.16 16.34 -3.48
N THR A 430 29.98 15.06 -3.15
CA THR A 430 30.78 13.93 -3.67
C THR A 430 30.36 12.60 -3.01
N HIS A 431 30.09 11.62 -3.88
CA HIS A 431 29.86 10.18 -3.70
C HIS A 431 28.49 9.70 -3.15
N SER A 432 27.61 9.41 -4.13
CA SER A 432 26.56 8.37 -4.15
C SER A 432 25.92 7.98 -2.81
N GLY A 433 24.89 8.73 -2.41
CA GLY A 433 23.91 8.20 -1.49
C GLY A 433 23.14 7.05 -2.14
N ASN A 434 23.21 5.85 -1.56
CA ASN A 434 22.61 4.67 -2.15
C ASN A 434 21.54 4.09 -1.24
N ILE A 435 20.31 4.09 -1.74
CA ILE A 435 19.23 3.24 -1.23
C ILE A 435 19.05 2.09 -2.22
N GLN A 436 19.09 0.86 -1.73
CA GLN A 436 19.02 -0.34 -2.57
C GLN A 436 17.98 -1.30 -2.05
N ALA A 437 17.31 -1.99 -2.97
CA ALA A 437 16.47 -3.13 -2.63
C ALA A 437 17.34 -4.40 -2.52
N VAL A 438 17.42 -4.97 -1.31
CA VAL A 438 18.19 -6.18 -1.01
C VAL A 438 17.38 -7.42 -1.31
N SER A 439 16.11 -7.42 -0.91
CA SER A 439 15.20 -8.52 -1.19
C SER A 439 13.75 -8.06 -1.20
N CYS A 440 12.93 -8.73 -1.99
CA CYS A 440 11.50 -8.43 -2.14
C CYS A 440 10.69 -9.69 -1.79
N LEU A 441 9.53 -9.54 -1.15
CA LEU A 441 8.66 -10.65 -0.82
C LEU A 441 7.95 -11.16 -2.09
N SER A 442 8.10 -12.43 -2.45
CA SER A 442 7.46 -13.04 -3.62
C SER A 442 5.94 -12.91 -3.58
N MET A 443 5.23 -12.94 -4.70
CA MET A 443 3.77 -13.04 -4.72
C MET A 443 3.29 -14.50 -4.76
N ILE A 444 1.99 -14.72 -4.55
CA ILE A 444 1.33 -16.00 -4.83
C ILE A 444 0.97 -16.06 -6.32
N SER A 445 0.73 -17.27 -6.86
CA SER A 445 0.19 -17.37 -8.23
C SER A 445 -1.26 -16.99 -8.28
N GLU A 446 -1.71 -16.67 -9.49
CA GLU A 446 -3.11 -16.69 -9.84
C GLU A 446 -3.78 -18.04 -9.53
N LEU A 447 -3.15 -19.17 -9.85
CA LEU A 447 -3.68 -20.50 -9.50
C LEU A 447 -3.87 -20.67 -7.98
N GLU A 448 -2.90 -20.20 -7.18
CA GLU A 448 -3.02 -20.20 -5.72
C GLU A 448 -4.14 -19.26 -5.25
N ALA A 449 -4.28 -18.07 -5.85
CA ALA A 449 -5.36 -17.13 -5.52
C ALA A 449 -6.76 -17.70 -5.86
N GLN A 450 -6.88 -18.41 -6.98
CA GLN A 450 -8.12 -19.07 -7.42
C GLN A 450 -8.48 -20.27 -6.54
N ASN A 451 -7.50 -21.12 -6.20
CA ASN A 451 -7.71 -22.38 -5.48
C ASN A 451 -8.03 -22.21 -3.98
N GLN A 452 -7.91 -21.02 -3.42
CA GLN A 452 -8.20 -20.75 -2.00
C GLN A 452 -9.68 -20.48 -1.70
N GLY A 453 -10.57 -21.20 -2.39
CA GLY A 453 -12.01 -21.20 -2.10
C GLY A 453 -12.76 -20.01 -2.70
N GLY A 454 -12.34 -19.53 -3.87
CA GLY A 454 -13.06 -18.51 -4.63
C GLY A 454 -12.49 -17.10 -4.50
N GLY A 455 -11.19 -16.89 -4.69
CA GLY A 455 -10.62 -15.53 -4.75
C GLY A 455 -10.43 -14.85 -3.38
N LEU A 456 -10.10 -13.56 -3.42
CA LEU A 456 -9.76 -12.75 -2.26
C LEU A 456 -10.89 -11.77 -1.91
N PRO A 457 -11.14 -11.48 -0.61
CA PRO A 457 -10.46 -12.03 0.56
C PRO A 457 -10.94 -13.44 0.95
N ASN A 458 -10.11 -14.15 1.71
CA ASN A 458 -10.38 -15.46 2.31
C ASN A 458 -9.67 -15.59 3.69
N LEU A 459 -9.68 -16.78 4.32
CA LEU A 459 -9.08 -16.98 5.65
C LEU A 459 -7.56 -16.79 5.69
N LYS A 460 -6.86 -17.10 4.59
CA LYS A 460 -5.40 -16.98 4.48
C LYS A 460 -4.99 -15.57 4.05
N HIS A 461 -5.80 -14.95 3.19
CA HIS A 461 -5.59 -13.61 2.64
C HIS A 461 -6.80 -12.73 2.96
N PRO A 462 -6.79 -12.02 4.09
CA PRO A 462 -7.96 -11.34 4.65
C PRO A 462 -8.27 -9.97 4.01
N SER A 463 -7.63 -9.64 2.89
CA SER A 463 -7.89 -8.48 2.05
C SER A 463 -7.92 -8.93 0.60
N ASP A 464 -8.54 -8.15 -0.28
CA ASP A 464 -8.44 -8.31 -1.72
C ASP A 464 -7.10 -7.86 -2.30
N HIS A 465 -6.29 -7.19 -1.47
CA HIS A 465 -4.88 -6.96 -1.72
C HIS A 465 -4.00 -8.00 -1.03
N LEU A 466 -2.80 -8.16 -1.57
CA LEU A 466 -1.70 -8.89 -0.97
C LEU A 466 -0.67 -7.90 -0.44
N PRO A 467 -0.14 -8.08 0.79
CA PRO A 467 0.90 -7.20 1.29
C PRO A 467 2.15 -7.31 0.41
N ILE A 468 2.75 -6.18 0.06
CA ILE A 468 4.07 -6.15 -0.57
C ILE A 468 5.10 -5.75 0.47
N ALA A 469 6.31 -6.28 0.37
CA ALA A 469 7.38 -5.95 1.30
C ALA A 469 8.75 -6.03 0.65
N VAL A 470 9.66 -5.17 1.10
CA VAL A 470 11.04 -5.08 0.63
C VAL A 470 11.97 -4.87 1.82
N GLU A 471 13.11 -5.56 1.80
CA GLU A 471 14.26 -5.24 2.64
C GLU A 471 15.12 -4.23 1.89
N LEU A 472 15.26 -3.04 2.45
CA LEU A 472 16.05 -1.95 1.90
C LEU A 472 17.38 -1.86 2.66
N MET A 473 18.42 -1.44 1.94
CA MET A 473 19.72 -1.07 2.49
C MET A 473 19.98 0.39 2.17
N ILE A 474 20.36 1.16 3.18
CA ILE A 474 20.85 2.52 3.05
C ILE A 474 22.35 2.49 3.32
N GLN A 475 23.13 2.87 2.31
CA GLN A 475 24.56 3.11 2.45
C GLN A 475 24.77 4.49 3.07
N LEU A 476 25.25 4.49 4.30
CA LEU A 476 25.47 5.73 5.04
C LEU A 476 26.81 6.36 4.62
N PRO A 477 26.87 7.70 4.55
CA PRO A 477 28.08 8.43 4.15
C PRO A 477 29.22 8.35 5.17
#